data_AF-A0A968T4H9-F1
#
_entry.id   AF-A0A968T4H9-F1
#
_cell.length_a   1.000
_cell.length_b   1.000
_cell.length_c   1.000
_cell.angle_alpha   90.00
_cell.angle_beta   90.00
_cell.angle_gamma   90.00
#
_symmetry.space_group_name_H-M   'P 1'
#
loop_
_entity.id
_entity.type
_entity.pdbx_description
1 polymer ?
#
loop_
_entity_poly.entity_id
_entity_poly.type
_entity_poly.pdbx_seq_one_letter_code
_entity_poly.pdbx_strand_id
1 'polypeptide(L)' 'MSEILYKEESEIKAVLGMDDIFTALAINYLTISQYKLALIVNFGELKLNYKRIIK' A
#
# COMPACT_ATOMS: atom_id res chain seq x y z
N MET A 1 13.03 -4.64 -10.82
CA MET A 1 13.12 -4.96 -9.39
C MET A 1 12.91 -3.68 -8.62
N SER A 2 11.85 -3.58 -7.83
CA SER A 2 11.67 -2.52 -6.82
C SER A 2 11.91 -3.16 -5.45
N GLU A 3 12.90 -2.65 -4.73
CA GLU A 3 13.34 -3.12 -3.42
C GLU A 3 12.25 -3.00 -2.36
N ILE A 4 12.21 -3.98 -1.45
CA ILE A 4 11.34 -3.99 -0.28
C ILE A 4 12.19 -3.57 0.93
N LEU A 5 11.95 -2.37 1.45
CA LEU A 5 12.52 -1.88 2.71
C LEU A 5 11.53 -2.09 3.85
N TYR A 6 12.00 -2.71 4.93
CA TYR A 6 11.22 -3.07 6.12
C TYR A 6 11.53 -2.12 7.29
N LYS A 7 10.51 -1.48 7.90
CA LYS A 7 10.60 -0.92 9.25
C LYS A 7 9.24 -0.73 9.93
N GLU A 8 9.24 -0.90 11.25
CA GLU A 8 8.12 -1.11 12.19
C GLU A 8 7.19 0.09 12.41
N GLU A 9 5.96 -0.23 12.84
CA GLU A 9 4.83 0.60 13.33
C GLU A 9 3.85 1.26 12.34
N SER A 10 4.14 1.34 11.04
CA SER A 10 3.09 1.64 10.04
C SER A 10 3.51 1.24 8.62
N GLU A 11 2.74 0.35 7.98
CA GLU A 11 3.00 -0.06 6.60
C GLU A 11 2.59 1.04 5.62
N ILE A 12 3.52 1.91 5.24
CA ILE A 12 3.36 2.81 4.10
C ILE A 12 4.21 2.28 2.95
N LYS A 13 3.55 1.70 1.93
CA LYS A 13 4.18 1.23 0.69
C LYS A 13 3.91 2.21 -0.45
N ALA A 14 4.97 2.66 -1.10
CA ALA A 14 4.93 3.51 -2.28
C ALA A 14 4.89 2.65 -3.54
N VAL A 15 3.88 2.82 -4.39
CA VAL A 15 3.76 2.11 -5.68
C VAL A 15 3.66 3.11 -6.82
N LEU A 16 4.26 2.78 -7.97
CA LEU A 16 4.30 3.65 -9.15
C LEU A 16 2.92 3.82 -9.82
N GLY A 17 1.91 3.05 -9.41
CA GLY A 17 0.54 3.18 -9.88
C GLY A 17 -0.46 2.44 -8.97
N MET A 18 -1.75 2.71 -9.16
CA MET A 18 -2.85 2.07 -8.42
C MET A 18 -3.51 0.94 -9.21
N ASP A 19 -2.71 0.02 -9.74
CA ASP A 19 -3.23 -1.18 -10.39
C ASP A 19 -3.97 -2.07 -9.37
N ASP A 20 -4.93 -2.86 -9.85
CA ASP A 20 -5.74 -3.79 -9.06
C ASP A 20 -4.87 -4.83 -8.34
N ILE A 21 -3.71 -5.16 -8.91
CA ILE A 21 -2.70 -6.03 -8.29
C ILE A 21 -2.25 -5.47 -6.93
N PHE A 22 -2.03 -4.15 -6.80
CA PHE A 22 -1.63 -3.55 -5.53
C PHE A 22 -2.77 -3.51 -4.51
N THR A 23 -4.01 -3.40 -4.99
CA THR A 23 -5.19 -3.54 -4.12
C THR A 23 -5.27 -4.96 -3.56
N ALA A 24 -5.09 -5.99 -4.39
CA ALA A 24 -5.09 -7.39 -3.95
C ALA A 24 -3.97 -7.69 -2.95
N LEU A 25 -2.76 -7.17 -3.20
CA LEU A 25 -1.64 -7.29 -2.26
C LEU A 25 -1.96 -6.60 -0.93
N ALA A 26 -2.46 -5.37 -0.95
CA ALA A 26 -2.81 -4.63 0.27
C ALA A 26 -3.87 -5.38 1.11
N ILE A 27 -4.88 -5.98 0.46
CA ILE A 27 -5.89 -6.81 1.13
C ILE A 27 -5.26 -8.06 1.77
N ASN A 28 -4.37 -8.75 1.06
CA ASN A 28 -3.69 -9.93 1.59
C ASN A 28 -2.83 -9.59 2.80
N TYR A 29 -2.03 -8.52 2.71
CA TYR A 29 -1.24 -8.04 3.84
C TYR A 29 -2.15 -7.65 5.01
N LEU A 30 -3.20 -6.85 4.78
CA LEU A 30 -4.16 -6.44 5.81
C LEU A 30 -4.86 -7.62 6.49
N THR A 31 -5.08 -8.71 5.76
CA THR A 31 -5.70 -9.93 6.28
C THR A 31 -4.76 -10.67 7.23
N ILE A 32 -3.46 -10.72 6.93
CA ILE A 32 -2.45 -11.49 7.67
C ILE A 32 -1.86 -10.67 8.83
N SER A 33 -1.71 -9.35 8.69
CA SER A 33 -0.97 -8.49 9.60
C SER A 33 -1.75 -8.01 10.84
N GLN A 34 -3.03 -8.40 10.98
CA GLN A 34 -3.98 -7.89 11.98
C GLN A 34 -4.22 -6.37 11.95
N TYR A 35 -3.66 -5.64 10.99
CA TYR A 35 -3.94 -4.22 10.80
C TYR A 35 -5.39 -4.00 10.34
N LYS A 36 -5.92 -2.80 10.62
CA LYS A 36 -7.29 -2.39 10.26
C LYS A 36 -7.35 -1.44 9.07
N LEU A 37 -6.20 -0.96 8.62
CA LEU A 37 -6.08 0.03 7.57
C LEU A 37 -4.89 -0.28 6.67
N ALA A 38 -5.13 -0.26 5.37
CA ALA A 38 -4.08 -0.19 4.36
C ALA A 38 -4.24 1.10 3.53
N LEU A 39 -3.11 1.75 3.26
CA LEU A 39 -3.05 2.96 2.43
C LEU A 39 -2.14 2.70 1.23
N ILE A 40 -2.68 2.90 0.03
CA ILE A 40 -1.96 2.82 -1.23
C ILE A 40 -1.81 4.24 -1.73
N VAL A 41 -0.58 4.70 -1.97
CA VAL A 41 -0.29 6.06 -2.44
C VAL A 41 0.58 5.98 -3.69
N ASN A 42 0.21 6.72 -4.74
CA ASN A 42 1.07 6.84 -5.91
C ASN A 42 2.19 7.87 -5.63
N PHE A 43 3.38 7.61 -6.16
CA PHE A 43 4.50 8.55 -6.11
C PHE A 43 5.01 8.82 -7.52
N GLY A 44 5.47 10.05 -7.78
CA GLY A 44 6.01 10.45 -9.08
C GLY A 44 5.00 11.06 -10.06
N GLU A 45 3.76 11.32 -9.62
CA GLU A 45 2.79 12.08 -10.40
C GLU A 45 2.64 13.52 -9.89
N LEU A 46 2.02 14.38 -10.71
CA LEU A 46 1.70 15.78 -10.40
C LEU A 46 0.87 15.94 -9.11
N LYS A 47 0.12 14.91 -8.71
CA LYS A 47 -0.68 14.88 -7.48
C LYS A 47 -0.56 13.53 -6.79
N LEU A 48 -0.50 13.56 -5.46
CA LEU A 48 -0.62 12.38 -4.61
C LEU A 48 -2.09 11.94 -4.58
N ASN A 49 -2.38 10.90 -5.34
CA ASN A 49 -3.58 10.10 -5.22
C ASN A 49 -3.34 9.05 -4.12
N TYR A 50 -4.38 8.78 -3.33
CA TYR A 50 -4.34 7.67 -2.38
C TYR A 50 -5.64 6.87 -2.38
N LYS A 51 -5.53 5.57 -2.06
CA LYS A 51 -6.65 4.64 -1.87
C LYS A 51 -6.55 4.04 -0.47
N ARG A 52 -7.67 4.06 0.25
CA ARG A 52 -7.77 3.60 1.64
C ARG A 52 -8.63 2.35 1.71
N ILE A 53 -8.13 1.30 2.33
CA ILE A 53 -8.83 0.02 2.51
C ILE A 53 -8.98 -0.24 4.00
N ILE A 54 -10.22 -0.46 4.46
CA ILE A 54 -10.57 -0.68 5.86
C ILE A 54 -11.19 -2.09 5.98
N LYS A 55 -10.79 -2.82 7.02
CA LYS A 55 -11.35 -4.12 7.40
C LYS A 55 -12.39 -3.98 8.49
#